data_AF-A0A0F4L370-F1
#
_entry.id   AF-A0A0F4L370-F1
#
_cell.length_a   1.000
_cell.length_b   1.000
_cell.length_c   1.000
_cell.angle_alpha   90.00
_cell.angle_beta   90.00
_cell.angle_gamma   90.00
#
_symmetry.space_group_name_H-M   'P 1'
#
loop_
_entity.id
_entity.type
_entity.pdbx_description
1 polymer ?
#
loop_
_entity_poly.entity_id
_entity_poly.type
_entity_poly.pdbx_seq_one_letter_code
_entity_poly.pdbx_strand_id
1 'polypeptide(L)'
;MADGVSGSLRLPAGRSWLQSASSVMSRVAGCARHAPAGERAFSRAGVVRKLAVYGAAFLAGFVPGWAFLYDQEEQWVRGRCIQFLLVGLFSIFVMWWFLSRFESHGGRPGFWCLALTMPTMPCWGVAFGAMTGANPGVMRWVFVSVAVLVVAGVTWLRFVSDLVRVRVAAWAASAASCVLPSWLVCLLFGGSPLSCLPWCVAVGATGALWFLQDLWAIDYCAGDDRDASFEWLAAWALIFDLITLVAALARGGTAAQGQ
;
A
#
# COMPACT_ATOMS: atom_id res chain seq x y z
N MET A 1 -21.75 -37.44 4.02
CA MET A 1 -20.46 -37.20 4.71
C MET A 1 -19.62 -36.40 3.74
N ALA A 2 -19.54 -35.09 3.96
CA ALA A 2 -18.78 -34.18 3.12
C ALA A 2 -17.50 -33.87 3.89
N ASP A 3 -16.40 -34.52 3.50
CA ASP A 3 -15.08 -34.24 4.05
C ASP A 3 -14.65 -32.84 3.63
N GLY A 4 -14.41 -32.01 4.65
CA GLY A 4 -13.97 -30.64 4.50
C GLY A 4 -12.56 -30.58 3.92
N VAL A 5 -12.44 -29.91 2.78
CA VAL A 5 -11.16 -29.42 2.27
C VAL A 5 -10.75 -28.22 3.13
N SER A 6 -10.32 -28.49 4.36
CA SER A 6 -9.51 -27.55 5.13
C SER A 6 -8.08 -27.68 4.62
N GLY A 7 -7.80 -26.97 3.53
CA GLY A 7 -6.44 -26.67 3.08
C GLY A 7 -5.76 -25.77 4.10
N SER A 8 -5.48 -26.31 5.27
CA SER A 8 -4.65 -25.67 6.28
C SER A 8 -3.27 -25.52 5.65
N LEU A 9 -2.99 -24.30 5.17
CA LEU A 9 -1.65 -23.77 4.95
C LEU A 9 -0.92 -23.73 6.30
N ARG A 10 -0.61 -24.90 6.86
CA ARG A 10 0.40 -25.04 7.91
C ARG A 10 1.72 -24.72 7.24
N LEU A 11 2.15 -23.49 7.45
CA LEU A 11 3.46 -23.01 7.05
C LEU A 11 4.54 -23.90 7.69
N PRO A 12 5.61 -24.24 6.96
CA PRO A 12 6.77 -24.86 7.56
C PRO A 12 7.34 -23.91 8.63
N ALA A 13 7.75 -24.50 9.75
CA ALA A 13 8.31 -23.81 10.90
C ALA A 13 9.41 -22.80 10.49
N GLY A 14 9.26 -21.55 10.92
CA GLY A 14 10.35 -20.58 10.84
C GLY A 14 9.90 -19.13 11.02
N ARG A 15 10.17 -18.57 12.21
CA ARG A 15 10.19 -17.11 12.46
C ARG A 15 11.18 -16.35 11.54
N SER A 16 12.02 -17.06 10.77
CA SER A 16 13.13 -16.51 9.98
C SER A 16 12.71 -15.57 8.86
N TRP A 17 11.57 -15.79 8.21
CA TRP A 17 11.11 -14.89 7.12
C TRP A 17 10.46 -13.61 7.66
N LEU A 18 9.77 -13.68 8.80
CA LEU A 18 9.25 -12.49 9.49
C LEU A 18 10.40 -11.60 9.98
N GLN A 19 11.51 -12.21 10.40
CA GLN A 19 12.72 -11.52 10.84
C GLN A 19 13.50 -10.83 9.70
N SER A 20 13.40 -11.33 8.46
CA SER A 20 14.04 -10.71 7.29
C SER A 20 13.14 -9.75 6.52
N ALA A 21 11.84 -9.69 6.85
CA ALA A 21 10.85 -8.88 6.15
C ALA A 21 10.77 -7.46 6.74
N SER A 22 10.90 -6.46 5.87
CA SER A 22 10.92 -5.03 6.24
C SER A 22 9.56 -4.35 6.19
N SER A 23 8.52 -5.06 5.73
CA SER A 23 7.15 -4.55 5.64
C SER A 23 6.52 -4.25 7.02
N VAL A 24 5.47 -3.43 7.03
CA VAL A 24 4.79 -3.05 8.27
C VAL A 24 4.09 -4.26 8.89
N MET A 25 3.37 -5.07 8.11
CA MET A 25 2.65 -6.20 8.67
C MET A 25 3.54 -7.37 9.03
N SER A 26 4.71 -7.56 8.40
CA SER A 26 5.66 -8.58 8.89
C SER A 26 6.16 -8.28 10.32
N ARG A 27 6.45 -7.01 10.60
CA ARG A 27 6.82 -6.55 11.95
C ARG A 27 5.67 -6.75 12.93
N VAL A 28 4.46 -6.41 12.51
CA VAL A 28 3.24 -6.54 13.32
C VAL A 28 2.90 -8.00 13.59
N ALA A 29 3.02 -8.89 12.61
CA ALA A 29 2.79 -10.32 12.80
C ALA A 29 3.73 -10.92 13.85
N GLY A 30 4.94 -10.36 14.01
CA GLY A 30 5.87 -10.73 15.08
C GLY A 30 5.44 -10.32 16.49
N CYS A 31 4.65 -9.24 16.64
CA CYS A 31 4.28 -8.66 17.94
C CYS A 31 2.78 -8.63 18.25
N ALA A 32 1.92 -8.92 17.27
CA ALA A 32 0.46 -8.88 17.40
C ALA A 32 0.01 -9.88 18.47
N ARG A 33 -0.93 -9.49 19.33
CA ARG A 33 -1.45 -10.40 20.37
C ARG A 33 -2.54 -11.29 19.80
N HIS A 34 -2.78 -12.43 20.46
CA HIS A 34 -3.97 -13.23 20.21
C HIS A 34 -5.21 -12.48 20.69
N ALA A 35 -6.35 -12.74 20.04
CA ALA A 35 -7.63 -12.18 20.46
C ALA A 35 -7.98 -12.67 21.88
N PRO A 36 -8.36 -11.76 22.80
CA PRO A 36 -8.90 -12.16 24.10
C PRO A 36 -10.17 -13.01 23.94
N ALA A 37 -10.46 -13.87 24.93
CA ALA A 37 -11.66 -14.69 24.91
C ALA A 37 -12.93 -13.83 24.79
N GLY A 38 -13.79 -14.15 23.82
CA GLY A 38 -15.03 -13.41 23.54
C GLY A 38 -14.84 -12.14 22.69
N GLU A 39 -13.61 -11.77 22.36
CA GLU A 39 -13.32 -10.71 21.42
C GLU A 39 -13.17 -11.23 19.99
N ARG A 40 -13.31 -10.32 19.02
CA ARG A 40 -13.25 -10.66 17.60
C ARG A 40 -11.83 -11.01 17.18
N ALA A 41 -11.67 -12.14 16.52
CA ALA A 41 -10.43 -12.53 15.85
C ALA A 41 -10.21 -11.77 14.53
N PHE A 42 -8.94 -11.56 14.22
CA PHE A 42 -8.44 -10.93 13.01
C PHE A 42 -8.90 -11.73 11.78
N SER A 43 -9.40 -11.00 10.79
CA SER A 43 -10.04 -11.60 9.62
C SER A 43 -9.65 -10.87 8.35
N ARG A 44 -9.38 -11.63 7.28
CA ARG A 44 -9.12 -11.07 5.94
C ARG A 44 -10.27 -10.16 5.48
N ALA A 45 -11.51 -10.59 5.72
CA ALA A 45 -12.69 -9.80 5.39
C ALA A 45 -12.75 -8.47 6.17
N GLY A 46 -12.31 -8.46 7.43
CA GLY A 46 -12.21 -7.26 8.23
C GLY A 46 -11.17 -6.27 7.71
N VAL A 47 -10.01 -6.77 7.26
CA VAL A 47 -8.98 -5.96 6.59
C VAL A 47 -9.51 -5.34 5.29
N VAL A 48 -10.15 -6.14 4.42
CA VAL A 48 -10.70 -5.64 3.14
C VAL A 48 -11.74 -4.53 3.34
N ARG A 49 -12.64 -4.67 4.33
CA ARG A 49 -13.63 -3.62 4.64
C ARG A 49 -12.95 -2.31 5.08
N LYS A 50 -11.89 -2.40 5.89
CA LYS A 50 -11.13 -1.24 6.35
C LYS A 50 -10.28 -0.62 5.24
N LEU A 51 -9.75 -1.45 4.35
CA LEU A 51 -9.05 -0.99 3.15
C LEU A 51 -9.99 -0.16 2.26
N ALA A 52 -11.25 -0.58 2.11
CA ALA A 52 -12.26 0.21 1.40
C ALA A 52 -12.51 1.59 2.05
N VAL A 53 -12.50 1.67 3.40
CA VAL A 53 -12.60 2.96 4.12
C VAL A 53 -11.41 3.86 3.80
N TYR A 54 -10.18 3.33 3.85
CA TYR A 54 -8.99 4.10 3.50
C TYR A 54 -8.98 4.52 2.02
N GLY A 55 -9.43 3.66 1.11
CA GLY A 55 -9.60 3.98 -0.30
C GLY A 55 -10.63 5.09 -0.52
N ALA A 56 -11.76 5.04 0.18
CA ALA A 56 -12.76 6.10 0.15
C ALA A 56 -12.21 7.42 0.70
N ALA A 57 -11.44 7.39 1.80
CA ALA A 57 -10.78 8.58 2.35
C ALA A 57 -9.75 9.18 1.37
N PHE A 58 -9.00 8.34 0.67
CA PHE A 58 -8.10 8.77 -0.41
C PHE A 58 -8.87 9.46 -1.53
N LEU A 59 -9.95 8.84 -2.04
CA LEU A 59 -10.79 9.43 -3.09
C LEU A 59 -11.44 10.75 -2.64
N ALA A 60 -11.87 10.82 -1.38
CA ALA A 60 -12.45 12.03 -0.80
C ALA A 60 -11.45 13.19 -0.73
N GLY A 61 -10.16 12.93 -0.46
CA GLY A 61 -9.11 13.94 -0.55
C GLY A 61 -8.71 14.25 -2.00
N PHE A 62 -8.81 13.26 -2.88
CA PHE A 62 -8.47 13.42 -4.29
C PHE A 62 -9.35 14.43 -5.01
N VAL A 63 -10.68 14.35 -4.84
CA VAL A 63 -11.64 15.22 -5.54
C VAL A 63 -11.34 16.71 -5.30
N PRO A 64 -11.15 17.18 -4.04
CA PRO A 64 -10.68 18.55 -3.77
C PRO A 64 -9.32 18.85 -4.40
N GLY A 65 -8.35 17.95 -4.30
CA GLY A 65 -7.03 18.11 -4.93
C GLY A 65 -7.12 18.34 -6.44
N TRP A 66 -8.02 17.61 -7.10
CA TRP A 66 -8.31 17.78 -8.52
C TRP A 66 -9.07 19.07 -8.81
N ALA A 67 -10.07 19.42 -7.99
CA ALA A 67 -10.85 20.64 -8.14
C ALA A 67 -10.00 21.91 -7.95
N PHE A 68 -8.97 21.89 -7.08
CA PHE A 68 -8.03 23.00 -6.89
C PHE A 68 -7.29 23.43 -8.18
N LEU A 69 -7.31 22.60 -9.23
CA LEU A 69 -6.68 22.89 -10.51
C LEU A 69 -7.49 23.79 -11.42
N TYR A 70 -8.79 23.92 -11.19
CA TYR A 70 -9.67 24.64 -12.11
C TYR A 70 -9.76 26.14 -11.84
N ASP A 71 -9.27 26.64 -10.70
CA ASP A 71 -9.76 27.95 -10.21
C ASP A 71 -8.75 28.88 -9.51
N GLN A 72 -7.44 28.54 -9.36
CA GLN A 72 -6.56 29.34 -8.49
C GLN A 72 -5.12 29.55 -9.00
N GLU A 73 -4.51 30.66 -8.58
CA GLU A 73 -3.12 31.05 -8.88
C GLU A 73 -2.09 29.98 -8.46
N GLU A 74 -1.16 29.68 -9.36
CA GLU A 74 -0.24 28.54 -9.33
C GLU A 74 0.63 28.43 -8.05
N GLN A 75 0.96 29.57 -7.42
CA GLN A 75 1.81 29.61 -6.22
C GLN A 75 1.08 29.17 -4.94
N TRP A 76 -0.20 29.52 -4.80
CA TRP A 76 -0.99 29.17 -3.61
C TRP A 76 -1.27 27.66 -3.58
N VAL A 77 -1.57 27.07 -4.73
CA VAL A 77 -1.77 25.62 -4.91
C VAL A 77 -0.49 24.86 -4.56
N ARG A 78 0.66 25.30 -5.09
CA ARG A 78 1.97 24.67 -4.80
C ARG A 78 2.30 24.67 -3.30
N GLY A 79 2.03 25.77 -2.59
CA GLY A 79 2.23 25.87 -1.14
C GLY A 79 1.36 24.88 -0.36
N ARG A 80 0.09 24.71 -0.75
CA ARG A 80 -0.82 23.73 -0.12
C ARG A 80 -0.43 22.29 -0.42
N CYS A 81 -0.02 21.96 -1.63
CA CYS A 81 0.49 20.63 -1.96
C CYS A 81 1.67 20.23 -1.08
N ILE A 82 2.61 21.15 -0.84
CA ILE A 82 3.75 20.92 0.06
C ILE A 82 3.25 20.67 1.49
N GLN A 83 2.29 21.46 1.99
CA GLN A 83 1.72 21.26 3.33
C GLN A 83 1.04 19.89 3.46
N PHE A 84 0.22 19.47 2.48
CA PHE A 84 -0.43 18.16 2.50
C PHE A 84 0.57 17.02 2.41
N LEU A 85 1.63 17.15 1.60
CA LEU A 85 2.73 16.18 1.55
C LEU A 85 3.45 16.08 2.90
N LEU A 86 3.73 17.21 3.55
CA LEU A 86 4.35 17.23 4.88
C LEU A 86 3.47 16.55 5.93
N VAL A 87 2.15 16.77 5.91
CA VAL A 87 1.20 16.06 6.79
C VAL A 87 1.20 14.55 6.49
N GLY A 88 1.25 14.18 5.21
CA GLY A 88 1.44 12.79 4.78
C GLY A 88 2.72 12.17 5.34
N LEU A 89 3.86 12.85 5.25
CA LEU A 89 5.14 12.38 5.80
C LEU A 89 5.09 12.27 7.33
N PHE A 90 4.50 13.25 8.01
CA PHE A 90 4.33 13.21 9.46
C PHE A 90 3.54 11.98 9.90
N SER A 91 2.48 11.63 9.18
CA SER A 91 1.67 10.47 9.51
C SER A 91 2.39 9.12 9.31
N ILE A 92 3.33 9.03 8.35
CA ILE A 92 4.24 7.87 8.20
C ILE A 92 5.17 7.78 9.42
N PHE A 93 5.75 8.92 9.84
CA PHE A 93 6.58 8.97 11.03
C PHE A 93 5.80 8.54 12.29
N VAL A 94 4.56 8.98 12.42
CA VAL A 94 3.69 8.55 13.52
C VAL A 94 3.44 7.04 13.48
N MET A 95 3.18 6.47 12.29
CA MET A 95 3.03 5.01 12.16
C MET A 95 4.31 4.29 12.61
N TRP A 96 5.48 4.75 12.18
CA TRP A 96 6.76 4.19 12.61
C TRP A 96 6.95 4.23 14.13
N TRP A 97 6.58 5.35 14.75
CA TRP A 97 6.63 5.50 16.21
C TRP A 97 5.71 4.49 16.92
N PHE A 98 4.47 4.33 16.43
CA PHE A 98 3.54 3.32 16.99
C PHE A 98 4.06 1.90 16.80
N LEU A 99 4.64 1.56 15.64
CA LEU A 99 5.24 0.25 15.39
C LEU A 99 6.35 -0.06 16.39
N SER A 100 7.28 0.88 16.60
CA SER A 100 8.33 0.75 17.60
C SER A 100 7.75 0.51 19.01
N ARG A 101 6.66 1.22 19.35
CA ARG A 101 5.96 1.02 20.63
C ARG A 101 5.34 -0.37 20.76
N PHE A 102 4.69 -0.87 19.71
CA PHE A 102 4.09 -2.22 19.72
C PHE A 102 5.16 -3.30 19.87
N GLU A 103 6.31 -3.15 19.21
CA GLU A 103 7.44 -4.07 19.31
C GLU A 103 8.08 -4.08 20.70
N SER A 104 8.26 -2.91 21.31
CA SER A 104 9.01 -2.75 22.56
C SER A 104 8.18 -2.96 23.83
N HIS A 105 6.94 -2.47 23.86
CA HIS A 105 6.12 -2.47 25.08
C HIS A 105 4.93 -3.43 25.00
N GLY A 106 4.64 -3.94 23.79
CA GLY A 106 3.39 -4.62 23.51
C GLY A 106 2.19 -3.66 23.62
N GLY A 107 1.15 -3.90 22.83
CA GLY A 107 -0.03 -3.04 22.85
C GLY A 107 -1.00 -3.38 21.75
N ARG A 108 -2.14 -2.70 21.77
CA ARG A 108 -3.17 -2.79 20.72
C ARG A 108 -3.21 -1.43 20.01
N PRO A 109 -3.36 -1.38 18.68
CA PRO A 109 -3.67 -0.13 17.99
C PRO A 109 -4.97 0.46 18.54
N GLY A 110 -4.84 1.57 19.27
CA GLY A 110 -5.95 2.32 19.83
C GLY A 110 -6.41 3.47 18.95
N PHE A 111 -7.40 4.21 19.44
CA PHE A 111 -7.97 5.38 18.75
C PHE A 111 -6.91 6.35 18.21
N TRP A 112 -5.91 6.70 19.02
CA TRP A 112 -4.86 7.65 18.63
C TRP A 112 -3.97 7.17 17.49
N CYS A 113 -3.72 5.86 17.38
CA CYS A 113 -2.98 5.31 16.26
C CYS A 113 -3.73 5.56 14.95
N LEU A 114 -5.04 5.31 14.96
CA LEU A 114 -5.90 5.53 13.80
C LEU A 114 -6.10 7.01 13.51
N ALA A 115 -6.37 7.82 14.52
CA ALA A 115 -6.62 9.24 14.35
C ALA A 115 -5.42 9.98 13.75
N LEU A 116 -4.19 9.58 14.08
CA LEU A 116 -2.98 10.23 13.58
C LEU A 116 -2.49 9.66 12.23
N THR A 117 -2.92 8.44 11.86
CA THR A 117 -2.54 7.78 10.60
C THR A 117 -3.65 7.79 9.55
N MET A 118 -4.89 8.12 9.92
CA MET A 118 -5.99 8.35 8.97
C MET A 118 -5.77 9.54 8.05
N PRO A 119 -5.28 10.71 8.53
CA PRO A 119 -5.08 11.88 7.68
C PRO A 119 -4.10 11.65 6.54
N THR A 120 -3.24 10.61 6.61
CA THR A 120 -2.35 10.19 5.52
C THR A 120 -3.10 10.09 4.20
N MET A 121 -4.22 9.36 4.19
CA MET A 121 -4.91 8.98 2.95
C MET A 121 -5.55 10.17 2.21
N PRO A 122 -6.36 11.03 2.86
CA PRO A 122 -6.87 12.21 2.17
C PRO A 122 -5.77 13.20 1.79
N CYS A 123 -4.69 13.34 2.58
CA CYS A 123 -3.58 14.23 2.23
C CYS A 123 -2.83 13.77 0.97
N TRP A 124 -2.56 12.45 0.87
CA TRP A 124 -2.04 11.86 -0.36
C TRP A 124 -3.03 12.01 -1.50
N GLY A 125 -4.33 11.78 -1.26
CA GLY A 125 -5.40 12.03 -2.21
C GLY A 125 -5.31 13.44 -2.80
N VAL A 126 -5.25 14.48 -1.95
CA VAL A 126 -5.12 15.87 -2.38
C VAL A 126 -3.85 16.10 -3.21
N ALA A 127 -2.70 15.58 -2.77
CA ALA A 127 -1.44 15.72 -3.50
C ALA A 127 -1.50 15.07 -4.89
N PHE A 128 -2.04 13.86 -4.98
CA PHE A 128 -2.27 13.16 -6.25
C PHE A 128 -3.29 13.90 -7.12
N GLY A 129 -4.36 14.43 -6.53
CA GLY A 129 -5.36 15.30 -7.18
C GLY A 129 -4.71 16.51 -7.82
N ALA A 130 -3.93 17.25 -7.06
CA ALA A 130 -3.28 18.46 -7.55
C ALA A 130 -2.22 18.16 -8.62
N MET A 131 -1.52 17.02 -8.55
CA MET A 131 -0.56 16.63 -9.60
C MET A 131 -1.24 16.36 -10.96
N THR A 132 -2.56 16.14 -11.00
CA THR A 132 -3.28 15.88 -12.26
C THR A 132 -3.40 17.09 -13.20
N GLY A 133 -3.26 18.31 -12.69
CA GLY A 133 -3.35 19.51 -13.54
C GLY A 133 -2.03 19.84 -14.22
N ALA A 134 -0.92 19.48 -13.58
CA ALA A 134 0.40 19.54 -14.20
C ALA A 134 0.56 18.49 -15.31
N ASN A 135 -0.11 17.33 -15.21
CA ASN A 135 0.01 16.21 -16.14
C ASN A 135 -1.33 15.44 -16.36
N PRO A 136 -2.29 16.03 -17.10
CA PRO A 136 -3.64 15.47 -17.24
C PRO A 136 -3.69 14.13 -17.99
N GLY A 137 -2.77 13.91 -18.93
CA GLY A 137 -2.64 12.65 -19.66
C GLY A 137 -2.17 11.50 -18.77
N VAL A 138 -1.12 11.72 -17.96
CA VAL A 138 -0.53 10.73 -17.07
C VAL A 138 -1.52 10.30 -15.99
N MET A 139 -2.28 11.24 -15.44
CA MET A 139 -3.12 10.95 -14.29
C MET A 139 -4.44 10.26 -14.62
N ARG A 140 -4.99 10.41 -15.83
CA ARG A 140 -6.07 9.52 -16.33
C ARG A 140 -5.65 8.06 -16.31
N TRP A 141 -4.40 7.78 -16.70
CA TRP A 141 -3.82 6.44 -16.61
C TRP A 141 -3.51 6.06 -15.18
N VAL A 142 -3.09 6.96 -14.30
CA VAL A 142 -2.94 6.67 -12.86
C VAL A 142 -4.28 6.25 -12.23
N PHE A 143 -5.41 6.83 -12.58
CA PHE A 143 -6.73 6.38 -12.09
C PHE A 143 -7.11 4.99 -12.56
N VAL A 144 -6.95 4.74 -13.86
CA VAL A 144 -7.18 3.43 -14.44
C VAL A 144 -6.19 2.44 -13.84
N SER A 145 -4.94 2.82 -13.61
CA SER A 145 -3.91 1.99 -13.00
C SER A 145 -4.13 1.76 -11.52
N VAL A 146 -4.62 2.72 -10.73
CA VAL A 146 -4.97 2.54 -9.31
C VAL A 146 -6.20 1.65 -9.20
N ALA A 147 -7.24 1.88 -10.00
CA ALA A 147 -8.43 1.04 -10.00
C ALA A 147 -8.11 -0.38 -10.49
N VAL A 148 -7.33 -0.51 -11.57
CA VAL A 148 -6.83 -1.79 -12.08
C VAL A 148 -5.81 -2.41 -11.14
N LEU A 149 -4.97 -1.68 -10.40
CA LEU A 149 -4.03 -2.24 -9.40
C LEU A 149 -4.71 -2.58 -8.09
N VAL A 150 -5.79 -1.91 -7.70
CA VAL A 150 -6.57 -2.30 -6.53
C VAL A 150 -7.36 -3.55 -6.88
N VAL A 151 -8.05 -3.57 -8.03
CA VAL A 151 -8.81 -4.74 -8.48
C VAL A 151 -7.87 -5.88 -8.86
N ALA A 152 -6.92 -5.68 -9.78
CA ALA A 152 -5.92 -6.69 -10.12
C ALA A 152 -5.00 -6.98 -8.93
N GLY A 153 -4.43 -6.02 -8.21
CA GLY A 153 -3.58 -6.34 -7.05
C GLY A 153 -4.30 -7.17 -5.99
N VAL A 154 -5.57 -6.90 -5.67
CA VAL A 154 -6.33 -7.75 -4.74
C VAL A 154 -6.70 -9.12 -5.35
N THR A 155 -6.96 -9.19 -6.66
CA THR A 155 -7.44 -10.42 -7.33
C THR A 155 -6.29 -11.26 -7.91
N TRP A 156 -5.41 -10.65 -8.70
CA TRP A 156 -4.17 -11.18 -9.28
C TRP A 156 -3.13 -11.58 -8.23
N LEU A 157 -2.88 -10.79 -7.18
CA LEU A 157 -1.81 -11.13 -6.21
C LEU A 157 -2.25 -12.21 -5.21
N ARG A 158 -3.55 -12.32 -4.93
CA ARG A 158 -4.12 -13.54 -4.31
C ARG A 158 -3.94 -14.75 -5.20
N PHE A 159 -4.25 -14.61 -6.48
CA PHE A 159 -4.13 -15.71 -7.44
C PHE A 159 -2.67 -16.16 -7.60
N VAL A 160 -1.71 -15.23 -7.67
CA VAL A 160 -0.28 -15.51 -7.74
C VAL A 160 0.25 -16.09 -6.43
N SER A 161 -0.17 -15.58 -5.26
CA SER A 161 0.24 -16.16 -3.98
C SER A 161 -0.31 -17.58 -3.76
N ASP A 162 -1.51 -17.86 -4.28
CA ASP A 162 -2.19 -19.14 -4.11
C ASP A 162 -1.70 -20.18 -5.12
N LEU A 163 -1.35 -19.77 -6.35
CA LEU A 163 -0.87 -20.68 -7.41
C LEU A 163 0.64 -20.89 -7.39
N VAL A 164 1.42 -19.85 -7.09
CA VAL A 164 2.88 -19.94 -7.11
C VAL A 164 3.35 -20.42 -5.75
N ARG A 165 3.56 -21.75 -5.64
CA ARG A 165 4.07 -22.41 -4.42
C ARG A 165 5.39 -21.83 -3.91
N VAL A 166 6.14 -21.13 -4.75
CA VAL A 166 7.45 -20.54 -4.43
C VAL A 166 7.32 -19.03 -4.27
N ARG A 167 7.45 -18.54 -3.03
CA ARG A 167 7.36 -17.11 -2.66
C ARG A 167 8.27 -16.19 -3.49
N VAL A 168 9.47 -16.65 -3.85
CA VAL A 168 10.42 -15.89 -4.69
C VAL A 168 9.89 -15.68 -6.10
N ALA A 169 9.23 -16.70 -6.67
CA ALA A 169 8.63 -16.59 -8.00
C ALA A 169 7.37 -15.71 -7.97
N ALA A 170 6.57 -15.77 -6.90
CA ALA A 170 5.45 -14.84 -6.69
C ALA A 170 5.92 -13.38 -6.61
N TRP A 171 7.02 -13.14 -5.89
CA TRP A 171 7.67 -11.84 -5.84
C TRP A 171 8.19 -11.40 -7.20
N ALA A 172 8.98 -12.24 -7.89
CA ALA A 172 9.55 -11.89 -9.19
C ALA A 172 8.47 -11.59 -10.23
N ALA A 173 7.39 -12.37 -10.26
CA ALA A 173 6.23 -12.14 -11.12
C ALA A 173 5.54 -10.81 -10.80
N SER A 174 5.34 -10.51 -9.51
CA SER A 174 4.70 -9.27 -9.07
C SER A 174 5.56 -8.06 -9.39
N ALA A 175 6.87 -8.11 -9.08
CA ALA A 175 7.83 -7.08 -9.42
C ALA A 175 7.88 -6.84 -10.94
N ALA A 176 7.97 -7.90 -11.75
CA ALA A 176 7.94 -7.77 -13.21
C ALA A 176 6.64 -7.11 -13.71
N SER A 177 5.48 -7.50 -13.16
CA SER A 177 4.18 -6.95 -13.53
C SER A 177 3.99 -5.48 -13.14
N CYS A 178 4.71 -4.98 -12.14
CA CYS A 178 4.69 -3.56 -11.75
C CYS A 178 5.75 -2.75 -12.49
N VAL A 179 6.97 -3.29 -12.61
CA VAL A 179 8.13 -2.61 -13.18
C VAL A 179 8.00 -2.47 -14.69
N LEU A 180 7.62 -3.53 -15.42
CA LEU A 180 7.58 -3.51 -16.88
C LEU A 180 6.56 -2.51 -17.42
N PRO A 181 5.29 -2.48 -16.95
CA PRO A 181 4.34 -1.46 -17.43
C PRO A 181 4.77 -0.05 -17.05
N SER A 182 5.31 0.17 -15.84
CA SER A 182 5.82 1.48 -15.42
C SER A 182 6.95 1.97 -16.33
N TRP A 183 7.87 1.07 -16.66
CA TRP A 183 8.99 1.37 -17.53
C TRP A 183 8.54 1.63 -18.97
N LEU A 184 7.65 0.80 -19.52
CA LEU A 184 7.06 0.99 -20.85
C LEU A 184 6.30 2.32 -20.94
N VAL A 185 5.52 2.67 -19.93
CA VAL A 185 4.86 3.98 -19.85
C VAL A 185 5.89 5.10 -19.88
N CYS A 186 7.00 5.00 -19.13
CA CYS A 186 8.05 6.02 -19.19
C CYS A 186 8.65 6.19 -20.59
N LEU A 187 8.89 5.07 -21.29
CA LEU A 187 9.43 5.08 -22.65
C LEU A 187 8.45 5.69 -23.66
N LEU A 188 7.15 5.36 -23.55
CA LEU A 188 6.10 5.87 -24.43
C LEU A 188 5.92 7.39 -24.30
N PHE A 189 6.26 7.96 -23.13
CA PHE A 189 6.19 9.39 -22.86
C PHE A 189 7.56 10.10 -22.94
N GLY A 190 8.51 9.54 -23.70
CA GLY A 190 9.77 10.21 -24.05
C GLY A 190 10.87 10.15 -22.98
N GLY A 191 10.66 9.43 -21.89
CA GLY A 191 11.68 9.20 -20.88
C GLY A 191 12.83 8.33 -21.38
N SER A 192 14.05 8.62 -20.94
CA SER A 192 15.20 7.80 -21.32
C SER A 192 15.20 6.45 -20.58
N PRO A 193 15.47 5.32 -21.25
CA PRO A 193 15.42 3.99 -20.62
C PRO A 193 16.24 3.90 -19.33
N LEU A 194 17.43 4.54 -19.34
CA LEU A 194 18.39 4.51 -18.25
C LEU A 194 18.03 5.42 -17.06
N SER A 195 17.18 6.43 -17.26
CA SER A 195 16.73 7.31 -16.15
C SER A 195 15.46 6.80 -15.47
N CYS A 196 14.58 6.15 -16.23
CA CYS A 196 13.31 5.64 -15.73
C CYS A 196 13.44 4.29 -15.01
N LEU A 197 14.26 3.38 -15.56
CA LEU A 197 14.37 2.00 -15.09
C LEU A 197 14.83 1.91 -13.62
N PRO A 198 15.84 2.66 -13.15
CA PRO A 198 16.29 2.57 -11.76
C PRO A 198 15.18 2.92 -10.76
N TRP A 199 14.35 3.93 -11.07
CA TRP A 199 13.20 4.28 -10.22
C TRP A 199 12.09 3.24 -10.28
N CYS A 200 11.73 2.80 -11.49
CA CYS A 200 10.67 1.80 -11.65
C CYS A 200 11.04 0.50 -10.94
N VAL A 201 12.30 0.06 -11.08
CA VAL A 201 12.84 -1.11 -10.36
C VAL A 201 12.87 -0.85 -8.86
N ALA A 202 13.46 0.25 -8.38
CA ALA A 202 13.57 0.50 -6.95
C ALA A 202 12.21 0.63 -6.27
N VAL A 203 11.31 1.47 -6.78
CA VAL A 203 10.01 1.76 -6.13
C VAL A 203 8.99 0.65 -6.44
N GLY A 204 8.95 0.17 -7.68
CA GLY A 204 8.02 -0.89 -8.10
C GLY A 204 8.35 -2.24 -7.49
N ALA A 205 9.62 -2.67 -7.49
CA ALA A 205 9.99 -3.96 -6.87
C ALA A 205 9.90 -3.91 -5.34
N THR A 206 10.22 -2.77 -4.71
CA THR A 206 10.07 -2.60 -3.26
C THR A 206 8.60 -2.59 -2.85
N GLY A 207 7.74 -1.83 -3.57
CA GLY A 207 6.30 -1.82 -3.30
C GLY A 207 5.67 -3.20 -3.49
N ALA A 208 6.06 -3.94 -4.54
CA ALA A 208 5.58 -5.30 -4.76
C ALA A 208 6.07 -6.29 -3.68
N LEU A 209 7.30 -6.11 -3.19
CA LEU A 209 7.84 -6.91 -2.09
C LEU A 209 7.07 -6.67 -0.78
N TRP A 210 6.89 -5.40 -0.39
CA TRP A 210 6.17 -5.06 0.83
C TRP A 210 4.73 -5.54 0.78
N PHE A 211 4.05 -5.33 -0.34
CA PHE A 211 2.66 -5.74 -0.48
C PHE A 211 2.47 -7.25 -0.31
N LEU A 212 3.36 -8.07 -0.91
CA LEU A 212 3.31 -9.52 -0.75
C LEU A 212 3.67 -9.97 0.67
N GLN A 213 4.67 -9.34 1.29
CA GLN A 213 5.01 -9.60 2.68
C GLN A 213 3.82 -9.29 3.61
N ASP A 214 3.13 -8.18 3.35
CA ASP A 214 1.95 -7.78 4.10
C ASP A 214 0.78 -8.74 3.91
N LEU A 215 0.51 -9.18 2.69
CA LEU A 215 -0.52 -10.21 2.42
C LEU A 215 -0.22 -11.52 3.16
N TRP A 216 1.02 -12.02 3.12
CA TRP A 216 1.39 -13.23 3.84
C TRP A 216 1.32 -13.06 5.36
N ALA A 217 1.66 -11.88 5.87
CA ALA A 217 1.55 -11.57 7.29
C ALA A 217 0.08 -11.46 7.74
N ILE A 218 -0.81 -10.90 6.91
CA ILE A 218 -2.26 -10.87 7.13
C ILE A 218 -2.82 -12.29 7.18
N ASP A 219 -2.39 -13.15 6.26
CA ASP A 219 -2.82 -14.55 6.21
C ASP A 219 -2.38 -15.33 7.44
N TYR A 220 -1.14 -15.10 7.89
CA TYR A 220 -0.64 -15.63 9.14
C TYR A 220 -1.46 -15.15 10.34
N CYS A 221 -1.69 -13.83 10.45
CA CYS A 221 -2.49 -13.26 11.55
C CYS A 221 -3.93 -13.77 11.58
N ALA A 222 -4.53 -14.02 10.42
CA ALA A 222 -5.88 -14.58 10.32
C ALA A 222 -5.94 -16.07 10.66
N GLY A 223 -4.87 -16.83 10.38
CA GLY A 223 -4.79 -18.26 10.71
C GLY A 223 -4.41 -18.54 12.17
N ASP A 224 -3.89 -17.53 12.88
CA ASP A 224 -3.37 -17.64 14.24
C ASP A 224 -4.21 -16.85 15.25
N ASP A 225 -5.49 -16.61 14.94
CA ASP A 225 -6.48 -15.94 15.78
C ASP A 225 -5.96 -14.66 16.45
N ARG A 226 -5.19 -13.85 15.70
CA ARG A 226 -4.67 -12.59 16.20
C ARG A 226 -5.80 -11.60 16.46
N ASP A 227 -5.50 -10.56 17.21
CA ASP A 227 -6.48 -9.57 17.60
C ASP A 227 -6.97 -8.70 16.41
N ALA A 228 -8.29 -8.57 16.25
CA ALA A 228 -8.90 -7.77 15.17
C ALA A 228 -8.59 -6.27 15.23
N SER A 229 -8.09 -5.73 16.34
CA SER A 229 -7.65 -4.33 16.42
C SER A 229 -6.55 -4.02 15.38
N PHE A 230 -5.70 -5.00 15.07
CA PHE A 230 -4.63 -4.89 14.08
C PHE A 230 -5.14 -4.87 12.62
N GLU A 231 -6.42 -5.18 12.36
CA GLU A 231 -6.98 -5.15 11.00
C GLU A 231 -6.89 -3.74 10.37
N TRP A 232 -6.97 -2.68 11.17
CA TRP A 232 -6.82 -1.31 10.67
C TRP A 232 -5.39 -1.00 10.25
N LEU A 233 -4.42 -1.48 11.02
CA LEU A 233 -3.02 -1.28 10.71
C LEU A 233 -2.61 -2.09 9.48
N ALA A 234 -3.17 -3.30 9.33
CA ALA A 234 -3.04 -4.09 8.11
C ALA A 234 -3.63 -3.39 6.88
N ALA A 235 -4.80 -2.80 7.02
CA ALA A 235 -5.42 -2.04 5.94
C ALA A 235 -4.61 -0.79 5.58
N TRP A 236 -4.05 -0.10 6.57
CA TRP A 236 -3.17 1.06 6.36
C TRP A 236 -1.90 0.67 5.60
N ALA A 237 -1.29 -0.45 5.98
CA ALA A 237 -0.06 -0.93 5.36
C ALA A 237 -0.27 -1.31 3.89
N LEU A 238 -1.34 -2.05 3.58
CA LEU A 238 -1.71 -2.38 2.21
C LEU A 238 -1.97 -1.15 1.32
N ILE A 239 -2.69 -0.13 1.82
CA ILE A 239 -2.94 1.07 1.00
C ILE A 239 -1.66 1.89 0.81
N PHE A 240 -0.75 1.91 1.80
CA PHE A 240 0.53 2.58 1.68
C PHE A 240 1.43 1.93 0.61
N ASP A 241 1.48 0.60 0.60
CA ASP A 241 2.20 -0.16 -0.43
C ASP A 241 1.61 0.07 -1.82
N LEU A 242 0.28 0.12 -1.94
CA LEU A 242 -0.41 0.46 -3.18
C LEU A 242 -0.07 1.88 -3.65
N ILE A 243 -0.03 2.87 -2.76
CA ILE A 243 0.38 4.24 -3.11
C ILE A 243 1.83 4.26 -3.60
N THR A 244 2.72 3.46 -2.99
CA THR A 244 4.12 3.35 -3.39
C THR A 244 4.26 2.73 -4.78
N LEU A 245 3.49 1.67 -5.08
CA LEU A 245 3.39 1.09 -6.42
C LEU A 245 2.89 2.11 -7.45
N VAL A 246 1.92 2.95 -7.07
CA VAL A 246 1.40 4.01 -7.94
C VAL A 246 2.42 5.13 -8.14
N ALA A 247 3.23 5.46 -7.14
CA ALA A 247 4.33 6.41 -7.26
C ALA A 247 5.44 5.92 -8.22
N ALA A 248 5.64 4.61 -8.32
CA ALA A 248 6.53 4.02 -9.34
C ALA A 248 6.04 4.35 -10.76
N LEU A 249 4.73 4.25 -10.99
CA LEU A 249 4.09 4.60 -12.27
C LEU A 249 4.13 6.10 -12.57
N ALA A 250 3.96 6.95 -11.55
CA ALA A 250 3.85 8.40 -11.72
C ALA A 250 5.14 9.06 -12.25
N ARG A 251 6.34 8.64 -11.81
CA ARG A 251 7.61 9.18 -12.33
C ARG A 251 7.84 8.83 -13.81
N GLY A 252 7.22 7.75 -14.28
CA GLY A 252 7.19 7.40 -15.69
C GLY A 252 6.66 8.54 -16.56
N GLY A 253 5.64 9.27 -16.07
CA GLY A 253 5.04 10.38 -16.78
C GLY A 253 5.77 11.73 -16.65
N THR A 254 6.49 11.97 -15.54
CA THR A 254 7.14 13.28 -15.29
C THR A 254 8.44 13.49 -16.05
N ALA A 255 9.04 12.44 -16.63
CA ALA A 255 10.23 12.56 -17.47
C ALA A 255 9.96 13.36 -18.76
N ALA A 256 8.69 13.56 -19.13
CA ALA A 256 8.25 14.27 -20.33
C ALA A 256 8.36 15.81 -20.25
N GLN A 257 8.48 16.43 -19.07
CA GLN A 257 8.40 17.89 -18.90
C GLN A 257 9.75 18.59 -18.70
N GLY A 258 10.86 17.86 -18.79
CA GLY A 258 12.22 18.38 -18.58
C GLY A 258 13.02 18.68 -19.85
N GLN A 259 12.40 18.62 -21.03
CA GLN A 259 12.99 18.95 -22.34
C GLN A 259 12.05 19.88 -23.10
#